data_AF-A0AA96X1K6-F1
#
_entry.id   AF-A0AA96X1K6-F1
#
_cell.length_a   1.000
_cell.length_b   1.000
_cell.length_c   1.000
_cell.angle_alpha   90.00
_cell.angle_beta   90.00
_cell.angle_gamma   90.00
#
_symmetry.space_group_name_H-M   'P 1'
#
loop_
_entity.id
_entity.type
_entity.pdbx_description
1 polymer ?
#
loop_
_entity_poly.entity_id
_entity_poly.type
_entity_poly.pdbx_seq_one_letter_code
_entity_poly.pdbx_strand_id
1 'polypeptide(L)' 'MKPSLTEGRRKRLQQDWTKAAGEYVELEKRERKLLGYCSQIGCQRLLNYYHNSPKVSMHYSVSRESWCVSLEVSF' A
#
# COMPACT_ATOMS: atom_id res chain seq x y z
N MET A 1 -2.43 22.37 10.50
CA MET A 1 -1.49 21.23 10.62
C MET A 1 -2.00 20.10 9.74
N LYS A 2 -1.21 19.63 8.76
CA LYS A 2 -1.61 18.50 7.89
C LYS A 2 -1.76 17.25 8.77
N PRO A 3 -2.83 16.44 8.63
CA PRO A 3 -2.96 15.24 9.44
C PRO A 3 -1.84 14.28 9.07
N SER A 4 -0.86 14.14 9.96
CA SER A 4 0.08 13.02 9.91
C SER A 4 -0.73 11.73 10.04
N LEU A 5 -0.34 10.71 9.30
CA LEU A 5 -1.01 9.43 9.36
C LEU A 5 -0.69 8.84 10.73
N THR A 6 -1.63 8.94 11.67
CA THR A 6 -1.40 8.51 13.06
C THR A 6 -0.99 7.04 13.08
N GLU A 7 -0.12 6.66 14.02
CA GLU A 7 0.41 5.28 14.09
C GLU A 7 -0.70 4.22 14.12
N GLY A 8 -1.81 4.52 14.80
CA GLY A 8 -2.99 3.65 14.84
C GLY A 8 -3.74 3.51 13.50
N ARG A 9 -3.62 4.47 12.57
CA ARG A 9 -4.11 4.34 11.20
C ARG A 9 -3.15 3.52 10.34
N ARG A 10 -1.84 3.69 10.52
CA ARG A 10 -0.82 2.89 9.82
C ARG A 10 -0.94 1.42 10.17
N LYS A 11 -1.08 1.10 11.46
CA LYS A 11 -1.22 -0.27 11.95
C LYS A 11 -2.47 -0.97 11.40
N ARG A 12 -3.61 -0.27 11.39
CA ARG A 12 -4.86 -0.79 10.80
C ARG A 12 -4.70 -1.05 9.30
N LEU A 13 -4.17 -0.08 8.56
CA LEU A 13 -3.93 -0.25 7.13
C LEU A 13 -2.99 -1.43 6.84
N GLN A 14 -1.94 -1.60 7.66
CA GLN A 14 -1.03 -2.72 7.49
C GLN A 14 -1.72 -4.06 7.70
N GLN A 15 -2.59 -4.17 8.71
CA GLN A 15 -3.38 -5.36 8.96
C GLN A 15 -4.34 -5.65 7.81
N ASP A 16 -5.04 -4.62 7.32
CA ASP A 16 -5.97 -4.75 6.20
C ASP A 16 -5.25 -5.20 4.92
N TRP A 17 -4.10 -4.58 4.61
CA TRP A 17 -3.32 -4.92 3.43
C TRP A 17 -2.69 -6.31 3.55
N THR A 18 -2.20 -6.66 4.73
CA THR A 18 -1.66 -8.01 4.99
C THR A 18 -2.74 -9.07 4.78
N LYS A 19 -3.96 -8.82 5.27
CA LYS A 19 -5.10 -9.72 5.08
C LYS A 19 -5.52 -9.81 3.62
N ALA A 20 -5.60 -8.68 2.91
CA ALA A 20 -6.02 -8.63 1.52
C ALA A 20 -4.99 -9.25 0.56
N ALA A 21 -3.70 -9.01 0.80
CA ALA A 21 -2.60 -9.63 0.05
C ALA A 21 -2.47 -11.13 0.37
N GLY A 22 -2.86 -11.55 1.57
CA GLY A 22 -2.66 -12.92 2.07
C GLY A 22 -1.22 -13.19 2.50
N GLU A 23 -0.43 -12.15 2.70
CA GLU A 23 0.97 -12.18 3.13
C GLU A 23 1.33 -10.88 3.84
N TYR A 24 2.46 -10.84 4.53
CA TYR A 24 2.92 -9.63 5.18
C TYR A 24 3.19 -8.51 4.16
N VAL A 25 2.65 -7.32 4.41
CA VAL A 25 2.88 -6.13 3.58
C VAL A 25 3.68 -5.09 4.36
N GLU A 26 4.84 -4.71 3.81
CA GLU A 26 5.66 -3.63 4.37
C GLU A 26 5.13 -2.28 3.88
N LEU A 27 4.66 -1.44 4.81
CA LEU A 27 4.14 -0.11 4.48
C LEU A 27 5.21 0.98 4.59
N GLU A 28 5.34 1.77 3.52
CA GLU A 28 6.16 2.97 3.46
C GLU A 28 5.29 4.17 3.05
N LYS A 29 5.40 5.28 3.78
CA LYS A 29 4.73 6.53 3.40
C LYS A 29 5.71 7.40 2.61
N ARG A 30 5.34 7.77 1.39
CA ARG A 30 6.06 8.77 0.58
C ARG A 30 5.13 9.89 0.20
N GLU A 31 5.33 11.07 0.79
CA GLU A 31 4.54 12.27 0.52
C GLU A 31 3.01 12.03 0.61
N ARG A 32 2.31 12.05 -0.53
CA ARG A 32 0.86 11.80 -0.70
C ARG A 32 0.54 10.36 -1.12
N LYS A 33 1.49 9.44 -1.04
CA LYS A 33 1.33 8.05 -1.41
C LYS A 33 1.65 7.13 -0.22
N LEU A 34 0.87 6.06 -0.14
CA LEU A 34 1.16 4.90 0.68
C LEU A 34 1.62 3.78 -0.23
N LEU A 35 2.80 3.27 0.04
CA LEU A 35 3.43 2.18 -0.67
C LEU A 35 3.32 0.91 0.18
N GLY A 36 3.03 -0.20 -0.47
CA GLY A 36 2.98 -1.53 0.14
C GLY A 36 3.81 -2.49 -0.66
N TYR A 37 4.91 -2.94 -0.08
CA TYR A 37 5.81 -3.90 -0.70
C TYR A 37 5.43 -5.31 -0.29
N CYS A 38 5.27 -6.18 -1.28
CA CYS A 38 4.94 -7.60 -1.12
C CYS A 38 5.21 -8.33 -2.44
N SER A 39 4.82 -9.60 -2.54
CA SER A 39 4.97 -10.34 -3.81
C SER A 39 4.14 -9.70 -4.93
N GLN A 40 4.43 -10.06 -6.18
CA GLN A 40 3.62 -9.65 -7.33
C GLN A 40 2.15 -10.07 -7.17
N ILE A 41 1.92 -11.28 -6.67
CA ILE A 41 0.58 -11.83 -6.44
C ILE A 41 -0.13 -11.04 -5.33
N GLY A 42 0.56 -10.71 -4.24
CA GLY A 42 0.04 -9.86 -3.18
C GLY A 42 -0.37 -8.48 -3.70
N CYS A 43 0.48 -7.85 -4.51
CA CYS A 43 0.17 -6.57 -5.15
C CYS A 43 -1.05 -6.66 -6.08
N GLN A 44 -1.19 -7.73 -6.86
CA GLN A 44 -2.36 -7.94 -7.72
C GLN A 44 -3.65 -8.12 -6.91
N ARG A 45 -3.58 -8.82 -5.76
CA ARG A 45 -4.72 -8.94 -4.83
C ARG A 45 -5.09 -7.58 -4.22
N LEU A 46 -4.10 -6.76 -3.88
CA LEU A 46 -4.33 -5.40 -3.37
C LEU A 46 -4.93 -4.47 -4.43
N LEU A 47 -4.51 -4.58 -5.70
CA LEU A 47 -5.17 -3.88 -6.81
C LEU A 47 -6.64 -4.25 -6.90
N ASN A 48 -6.96 -5.55 -6.84
CA ASN A 48 -8.35 -6.02 -6.88
C ASN A 48 -9.16 -5.59 -5.66
N TYR A 49 -8.54 -5.58 -4.47
CA TYR A 49 -9.15 -5.06 -3.24
C TYR A 49 -9.58 -3.59 -3.39
N TYR A 50 -8.81 -2.81 -4.15
CA TYR A 50 -9.09 -1.41 -4.48
C TYR A 50 -9.63 -1.20 -5.91
N HIS A 51 -10.29 -2.20 -6.53
CA HIS A 51 -10.67 -2.15 -7.96
C HIS A 51 -11.48 -0.91 -8.38
N ASN A 52 -12.23 -0.29 -7.45
CA ASN A 52 -13.01 0.92 -7.71
C ASN A 52 -12.25 2.24 -7.42
N SER A 53 -10.98 2.16 -7.03
CA SER A 53 -10.17 3.32 -6.68
C SER A 53 -9.23 3.68 -7.83
N PRO A 54 -9.42 4.81 -8.52
CA PRO A 54 -8.48 5.25 -9.56
C PRO A 54 -7.11 5.68 -8.99
N LYS A 55 -6.99 5.70 -7.66
CA LYS A 55 -5.80 6.13 -6.91
C LYS A 55 -4.85 4.98 -6.57
N VAL A 56 -5.15 3.75 -7.01
CA VAL A 56 -4.30 2.58 -6.79
C VAL A 56 -3.56 2.20 -8.06
N SER A 57 -2.28 1.86 -7.94
CA SER A 57 -1.47 1.34 -9.04
C SER A 57 -0.41 0.38 -8.53
N MET A 58 0.06 -0.53 -9.40
CA MET A 58 1.14 -1.47 -9.10
C MET A 58 2.35 -1.15 -9.97
N HIS A 59 3.55 -1.24 -9.40
CA HIS A 59 4.81 -1.06 -10.11
C HIS A 59 5.93 -1.83 -9.43
N TYR A 60 7.00 -2.11 -10.17
CA TYR A 60 8.20 -2.71 -9.62
C TYR A 60 9.14 -1.62 -9.10
N SER A 61 9.59 -1.73 -7.85
CA SER A 61 10.54 -0.81 -7.24
C SER A 61 11.95 -1.34 -7.44
N VAL A 62 12.71 -0.71 -8.33
CA VAL A 62 14.11 -1.07 -8.60
C VAL A 62 14.97 -0.95 -7.34
N SER A 63 14.75 0.10 -6.52
CA SER A 63 15.53 0.31 -5.29
C SER A 63 15.33 -0.75 -4.20
N ARG A 64 14.17 -1.43 -4.21
CA ARG A 64 13.80 -2.45 -3.23
C ARG A 64 13.81 -3.85 -3.83
N GLU A 65 14.12 -3.95 -5.14
CA GLU A 65 14.02 -5.17 -5.95
C GLU A 65 12.70 -5.95 -5.72
N SER A 66 11.59 -5.22 -5.55
CA SER A 66 10.32 -5.80 -5.12
C SER A 66 9.10 -5.13 -5.77
N TRP A 67 8.00 -5.88 -5.86
CA TRP A 67 6.72 -5.35 -6.31
C TRP A 67 6.10 -4.47 -5.24
N CYS A 68 5.43 -3.41 -5.70
CA CYS A 68 4.82 -2.41 -4.84
C CYS A 68 3.44 -2.03 -5.36
N VAL A 69 2.48 -1.90 -4.44
CA VAL A 69 1.23 -1.17 -4.69
C VAL A 69 1.35 0.24 -4.12
N SER A 70 0.96 1.24 -4.89
CA SER A 70 0.82 2.62 -4.43
C SER A 70 -0.64 3.03 -4.36
N LEU A 71 -1.03 3.63 -3.24
CA LEU A 71 -2.33 4.26 -3.04
C LEU A 71 -2.14 5.76 -2.78
N GLU A 72 -2.73 6.61 -3.60
CA GLU A 72 -2.76 8.05 -3.34
C GLU A 72 -3.74 8.38 -2.21
N VAL A 73 -3.25 9.14 -1.23
CA VAL A 73 -4.01 9.57 -0.06
C VAL A 73 -4.08 11.09 -0.01
N SER A 74 -5.30 11.60 0.01
CA SER A 74 -5.59 13.02 0.28
C SER A 74 -5.67 13.19 1.80
N PHE A 75 -4.67 13.85 2.38
CA PHE A 75 -4.62 14.24 3.79
C PHE A 75 -5.25 15.61 4.00
#